data_AF-A0A0U3MPD1-F1
#
_entry.id   AF-A0A0U3MPD1-F1
#
_cell.length_a   1.000
_cell.length_b   1.000
_cell.length_c   1.000
_cell.angle_alpha   90.00
_cell.angle_beta   90.00
_cell.angle_gamma   90.00
#
_symmetry.space_group_name_H-M   'P 1'
#
loop_
_entity.id
_entity.type
_entity.pdbx_description
1 polymer ?
#
loop_
_entity_poly.entity_id
_entity_poly.type
_entity_poly.pdbx_seq_one_letter_code
_entity_poly.pdbx_strand_id
1 'polypeptide(L)'
;MSLTALAVLTALSPLAQAGTAQTDARTGARTAVAPVPQTALSSGAPSNAHTEDHADIRPAASLKFESGFAGPPASTWPADAPPVRFYFAPGASAPSCGLLVASNRQVLPLLEPDEGSSFPQCVGVPAAMVLQQGSERFLLLRIQQQDTREDRSLNDLLLLERGGVPQLRDDLATTSAPDSSKPLTQVAAWLRARWALQTDADQGARPLPEHTVTTPSAYLAVSQKPGGSCQFSAGTPDRPAPLLQVTHPCERVAATSGFQQGAESWFVVLLGGGTGVGSVGRGQALVFVVDAKGGREQPELAAELQPKAAEGKILPLRQALQKRVTKPKS
;
A
#
# COMPACT_ATOMS: atom_id res chain seq x y z
N MET A 1 21.95 -57.60 29.65
CA MET A 1 20.70 -57.26 30.38
C MET A 1 20.16 -56.00 29.71
N SER A 2 19.43 -56.05 28.60
CA SER A 2 18.33 -56.95 28.23
C SER A 2 17.17 -56.87 29.23
N LEU A 3 16.19 -55.99 28.98
CA LEU A 3 14.95 -56.44 28.33
C LEU A 3 14.07 -55.26 27.87
N THR A 4 13.39 -55.50 26.74
CA THR A 4 12.44 -54.63 26.06
C THR A 4 11.05 -54.74 26.70
N ALA A 5 10.23 -53.70 26.60
CA ALA A 5 8.76 -53.83 26.72
C ALA A 5 8.07 -52.93 25.69
N LEU A 6 7.40 -53.57 24.74
CA LEU A 6 6.60 -52.94 23.68
C LEU A 6 5.14 -52.86 24.16
N ALA A 7 4.39 -51.84 23.75
CA ALA A 7 2.93 -51.87 23.78
C ALA A 7 2.36 -51.14 22.56
N VAL A 8 1.93 -51.91 21.57
CA VAL A 8 1.17 -51.46 20.40
C VAL A 8 -0.28 -51.84 20.63
N LEU A 9 -1.23 -50.93 20.36
CA LEU A 9 -2.62 -51.33 20.14
C LEU A 9 -3.31 -50.46 19.10
N THR A 10 -3.66 -51.11 18.00
CA THR A 10 -4.37 -50.59 16.83
C THR A 10 -5.85 -50.94 16.89
N ALA A 11 -6.73 -49.99 16.58
CA ALA A 11 -8.11 -50.19 16.12
C ALA A 11 -8.70 -48.80 15.82
N LEU A 12 -9.58 -48.53 14.84
CA LEU A 12 -10.06 -49.20 13.63
C LEU A 12 -11.07 -48.19 13.05
N SER A 13 -10.98 -47.82 11.78
CA SER A 13 -12.02 -46.98 11.14
C SER A 13 -13.27 -47.80 10.83
N PRO A 14 -14.42 -47.13 10.67
CA PRO A 14 -15.33 -47.49 9.59
C PRO A 14 -15.59 -46.34 8.62
N LEU A 15 -15.79 -46.69 7.35
CA LEU A 15 -16.27 -45.82 6.27
C LEU A 15 -17.81 -45.81 6.19
N ALA A 16 -18.33 -44.99 5.27
CA ALA A 16 -19.70 -44.97 4.72
C ALA A 16 -20.76 -44.14 5.50
N GLN A 17 -21.71 -43.43 4.86
CA GLN A 17 -21.90 -43.14 3.43
C GLN A 17 -22.80 -41.88 3.21
N ALA A 18 -22.69 -41.31 2.02
CA ALA A 18 -23.58 -40.39 1.26
C ALA A 18 -24.84 -39.74 1.90
N GLY A 19 -25.01 -38.44 1.63
CA GLY A 19 -26.28 -37.71 1.66
C GLY A 19 -26.23 -36.48 0.73
N THR A 20 -27.20 -36.33 -0.18
CA THR A 20 -27.15 -35.41 -1.34
C THR A 20 -28.14 -34.24 -1.27
N ALA A 21 -27.68 -33.02 -1.61
CA ALA A 21 -28.44 -31.83 -2.07
C ALA A 21 -27.40 -30.75 -2.46
N GLN A 22 -27.33 -30.05 -3.61
CA GLN A 22 -28.30 -29.57 -4.62
C GLN A 22 -29.33 -28.58 -4.04
N THR A 23 -29.53 -27.34 -4.51
CA THR A 23 -28.89 -26.47 -5.54
C THR A 23 -28.29 -25.20 -4.84
N ASP A 24 -27.72 -24.15 -5.45
CA ASP A 24 -27.62 -23.68 -6.85
C ASP A 24 -26.31 -22.87 -7.07
N ALA A 25 -25.97 -22.53 -8.32
CA ALA A 25 -24.99 -21.50 -8.65
C ALA A 25 -25.23 -20.93 -10.07
N ARG A 26 -25.70 -19.67 -10.15
CA ARG A 26 -25.79 -18.91 -11.41
C ARG A 26 -24.40 -18.49 -11.89
N THR A 27 -23.91 -19.13 -12.95
CA THR A 27 -22.73 -18.64 -13.70
C THR A 27 -23.08 -18.51 -15.18
N GLY A 28 -22.97 -17.30 -15.72
CA GLY A 28 -23.30 -16.98 -17.11
C GLY A 28 -22.24 -17.45 -18.11
N ALA A 29 -22.73 -17.87 -19.28
CA ALA A 29 -21.97 -18.40 -20.40
C ALA A 29 -20.70 -17.62 -20.81
N ARG A 30 -19.66 -18.37 -21.18
CA ARG A 30 -18.71 -17.97 -22.24
C ARG A 30 -18.71 -19.04 -23.33
N THR A 31 -18.93 -18.58 -24.56
CA THR A 31 -19.03 -19.41 -25.77
C THR A 31 -17.68 -20.01 -26.14
N ALA A 32 -17.64 -21.30 -26.49
CA ALA A 32 -16.46 -21.95 -27.01
C ALA A 32 -16.22 -21.59 -28.48
N VAL A 33 -14.96 -21.39 -28.87
CA VAL A 33 -14.52 -21.27 -30.27
C VAL A 33 -13.76 -22.53 -30.66
N ALA A 34 -14.04 -23.07 -31.84
CA ALA A 34 -13.50 -24.33 -32.32
C ALA A 34 -12.02 -24.22 -32.79
N PRO A 35 -11.24 -25.32 -32.77
CA PRO A 35 -9.85 -25.32 -33.22
C PRO A 35 -9.72 -25.36 -34.75
N VAL A 36 -8.65 -24.75 -35.27
CA VAL A 36 -8.22 -24.77 -36.67
C VAL A 36 -6.96 -25.65 -36.79
N PRO A 37 -6.78 -26.45 -37.85
CA PRO A 37 -5.86 -27.60 -37.83
C PRO A 37 -4.38 -27.24 -38.06
N GLN A 38 -3.52 -28.16 -37.62
CA GLN A 38 -2.08 -28.13 -37.83
C GLN A 38 -1.69 -28.46 -39.28
N THR A 39 -0.65 -27.79 -39.78
CA THR A 39 0.19 -28.26 -40.89
C THR A 39 1.65 -28.24 -40.44
N ALA A 40 2.44 -29.21 -40.92
CA ALA A 40 3.78 -29.51 -40.43
C ALA A 40 4.87 -29.40 -41.51
N LEU A 41 6.13 -29.59 -41.08
CA LEU A 41 7.39 -29.56 -41.86
C LEU A 41 7.92 -28.12 -42.11
N SER A 42 9.22 -27.84 -42.08
CA SER A 42 10.39 -28.71 -42.23
C SER A 42 11.56 -28.37 -41.28
N SER A 43 12.50 -29.30 -41.15
CA SER A 43 13.71 -29.26 -40.32
C SER A 43 14.84 -28.38 -40.85
N GLY A 44 15.66 -27.87 -39.93
CA GLY A 44 16.99 -27.27 -40.15
C GLY A 44 17.82 -27.33 -38.86
N ALA A 45 19.05 -27.86 -38.94
CA ALA A 45 19.89 -28.17 -37.77
C ALA A 45 20.77 -26.96 -37.32
N PRO A 46 21.42 -26.99 -36.14
CA PRO A 46 21.89 -25.79 -35.45
C PRO A 46 23.26 -25.30 -35.93
N SER A 47 23.51 -23.99 -35.76
CA SER A 47 24.84 -23.40 -35.81
C SER A 47 25.11 -22.60 -34.53
N ASN A 48 26.22 -22.89 -33.86
CA ASN A 48 26.65 -22.17 -32.66
C ASN A 48 27.31 -20.84 -33.06
N ALA A 49 26.81 -19.74 -32.51
CA ALA A 49 27.56 -18.48 -32.42
C ALA A 49 27.23 -17.81 -31.08
N HIS A 50 28.16 -17.95 -30.11
CA HIS A 50 28.17 -17.07 -28.96
C HIS A 50 28.61 -15.68 -29.46
N THR A 51 27.68 -14.73 -29.44
CA THR A 51 27.99 -13.30 -29.53
C THR A 51 27.38 -12.66 -28.29
N GLU A 52 28.18 -11.90 -27.55
CA GLU A 52 27.71 -11.17 -26.39
C GLU A 52 26.85 -10.00 -26.85
N ASP A 53 25.53 -10.10 -26.65
CA ASP A 53 24.60 -8.97 -26.85
C ASP A 53 24.88 -7.91 -25.79
N HIS A 54 25.78 -6.99 -26.10
CA HIS A 54 25.72 -5.65 -25.53
C HIS A 54 24.37 -5.04 -25.90
N ALA A 55 23.53 -4.78 -24.91
CA ALA A 55 22.24 -4.11 -25.10
C ALA A 55 22.46 -2.78 -25.85
N ASP A 56 22.08 -2.77 -27.12
CA ASP A 56 22.30 -1.65 -28.04
C ASP A 56 21.40 -0.47 -27.63
N ILE A 57 21.98 0.47 -26.88
CA ILE A 57 21.30 1.71 -26.46
C ILE A 57 21.11 2.55 -27.73
N ARG A 58 19.99 2.32 -28.41
CA ARG A 58 19.57 3.13 -29.56
C ARG A 58 19.62 4.61 -29.16
N PRO A 59 20.36 5.47 -29.87
CA PRO A 59 20.38 6.90 -29.58
C PRO A 59 18.95 7.44 -29.74
N ALA A 60 18.45 8.09 -28.70
CA ALA A 60 17.07 8.57 -28.65
C ALA A 60 16.74 9.41 -29.89
N ALA A 61 15.85 8.88 -30.74
CA ALA A 61 15.35 9.61 -31.90
C ALA A 61 14.73 10.93 -31.42
N SER A 62 15.15 12.03 -32.03
CA SER A 62 15.04 13.41 -31.51
C SER A 62 13.72 13.71 -30.81
N LEU A 63 13.70 13.58 -29.48
CA LEU A 63 12.56 13.87 -28.63
C LEU A 63 12.17 15.35 -28.80
N LYS A 64 10.99 15.61 -29.36
CA LYS A 64 10.44 16.96 -29.46
C LYS A 64 9.81 17.35 -28.13
N PHE A 65 10.52 18.19 -27.38
CA PHE A 65 10.00 18.84 -26.19
C PHE A 65 9.24 20.10 -26.60
N GLU A 66 7.92 20.11 -26.44
CA GLU A 66 7.16 21.36 -26.53
C GLU A 66 7.15 22.08 -25.17
N SER A 67 7.62 23.31 -25.16
CA SER A 67 7.50 24.24 -24.03
C SER A 67 6.09 24.85 -23.89
N GLY A 68 5.11 24.33 -24.63
CA GLY A 68 3.80 24.94 -24.86
C GLY A 68 2.62 24.30 -24.13
N PHE A 69 2.74 23.07 -23.62
CA PHE A 69 1.64 22.48 -22.86
C PHE A 69 1.58 23.10 -21.47
N ALA A 70 0.55 23.89 -21.22
CA ALA A 70 0.15 24.25 -19.87
C ALA A 70 -0.25 22.95 -19.15
N GLY A 71 0.68 22.40 -18.38
CA GLY A 71 0.40 21.28 -17.48
C GLY A 71 -0.68 21.64 -16.46
N PRO A 72 -1.09 20.69 -15.59
CA PRO A 72 -1.87 21.05 -14.41
C PRO A 72 -1.21 22.23 -13.70
N PRO A 73 -2.01 23.19 -13.17
CA PRO A 73 -1.50 24.50 -12.76
C PRO A 73 -0.27 24.34 -11.86
N ALA A 74 0.76 25.15 -12.11
CA ALA A 74 2.13 25.00 -11.59
C ALA A 74 2.27 25.12 -10.04
N SER A 75 1.16 25.05 -9.30
CA SER A 75 1.03 25.15 -7.86
C SER A 75 1.08 23.81 -7.10
N THR A 76 1.10 22.65 -7.76
CA THR A 76 1.13 21.33 -7.09
C THR A 76 2.43 20.54 -7.26
N TRP A 77 3.41 21.05 -8.02
CA TRP A 77 4.74 20.44 -8.09
C TRP A 77 5.63 20.94 -6.94
N PRO A 78 6.24 20.08 -6.10
CA PRO A 78 7.18 20.51 -5.07
C PRO A 78 8.36 21.25 -5.69
N ALA A 79 8.69 22.44 -5.18
CA ALA A 79 9.75 23.29 -5.73
C ALA A 79 11.15 22.66 -5.70
N ASP A 80 11.34 21.65 -4.85
CA ASP A 80 12.55 20.87 -4.69
C ASP A 80 12.56 19.58 -5.53
N ALA A 81 11.43 19.14 -6.10
CA ALA A 81 11.33 17.88 -6.86
C ALA A 81 11.92 18.01 -8.28
N PRO A 82 12.61 16.97 -8.80
CA PRO A 82 13.22 16.99 -10.13
C PRO A 82 12.19 17.32 -11.23
N PRO A 83 12.56 18.09 -12.27
CA PRO A 83 11.62 18.54 -13.28
C PRO A 83 11.08 17.36 -14.11
N VAL A 84 9.75 17.29 -14.19
CA VAL A 84 9.06 16.43 -15.15
C VAL A 84 8.92 17.12 -16.51
N ARG A 85 8.97 16.32 -17.57
CA ARG A 85 8.78 16.71 -18.96
C ARG A 85 7.82 15.75 -19.65
N PHE A 86 6.89 16.30 -20.39
CA PHE A 86 6.08 15.54 -21.35
C PHE A 86 6.82 15.51 -22.70
N TYR A 87 6.69 14.41 -23.42
CA TYR A 87 7.20 14.27 -24.78
C TYR A 87 6.18 13.52 -25.62
N PHE A 88 6.18 13.72 -26.94
CA PHE A 88 5.39 12.92 -27.86
C PHE A 88 6.30 11.87 -28.52
N ALA A 89 5.84 10.62 -28.64
CA ALA A 89 6.61 9.59 -29.32
C ALA A 89 6.69 9.89 -30.83
N PRO A 90 7.90 10.02 -31.41
CA PRO A 90 8.04 10.24 -32.84
C PRO A 90 7.59 8.99 -33.61
N GLY A 91 6.61 9.14 -34.50
CA GLY A 91 6.08 8.06 -35.33
C GLY A 91 4.79 7.41 -34.81
N ALA A 92 4.25 7.84 -33.67
CA ALA A 92 2.92 7.41 -33.23
C ALA A 92 1.82 7.85 -34.22
N SER A 93 0.84 6.98 -34.46
CA SER A 93 -0.31 7.22 -35.36
C SER A 93 -1.34 8.20 -34.77
N ALA A 94 -1.35 8.35 -33.45
CA ALA A 94 -2.08 9.37 -32.70
C ALA A 94 -1.11 10.18 -31.81
N PRO A 95 -1.44 11.43 -31.45
CA PRO A 95 -0.60 12.24 -30.55
C PRO A 95 -0.70 11.75 -29.10
N SER A 96 0.07 10.72 -28.78
CA SER A 96 0.23 10.18 -27.41
C SER A 96 1.48 10.77 -26.76
N CYS A 97 1.36 11.19 -25.49
CA CYS A 97 2.48 11.74 -24.74
C CYS A 97 2.97 10.81 -23.63
N GLY A 98 4.29 10.64 -23.55
CA GLY A 98 4.96 10.00 -22.43
C GLY A 98 5.43 11.00 -21.37
N LEU A 99 5.91 10.45 -20.26
CA LEU A 99 6.35 11.18 -19.08
C LEU A 99 7.81 10.85 -18.75
N LEU A 100 8.65 11.89 -18.66
CA LEU A 100 10.06 11.77 -18.28
C LEU A 100 10.31 12.53 -16.97
N VAL A 101 11.12 11.97 -16.09
CA VAL A 101 11.81 12.75 -15.04
C VAL A 101 13.23 13.02 -15.53
N ALA A 102 13.61 14.29 -15.57
CA ALA A 102 14.97 14.69 -15.85
C ALA A 102 15.70 14.99 -14.52
N SER A 103 16.85 14.36 -14.32
CA SER A 103 17.84 14.78 -13.34
C SER A 103 19.07 15.38 -14.03
N ASN A 104 19.98 15.97 -13.26
CA ASN A 104 21.24 16.51 -13.77
C ASN A 104 22.19 15.43 -14.36
N ARG A 105 21.82 14.14 -14.28
CA ARG A 105 22.65 13.00 -14.69
C ARG A 105 21.95 12.04 -15.65
N GLN A 106 20.62 11.96 -15.62
CA GLN A 106 19.87 10.98 -16.40
C GLN A 106 18.45 11.48 -16.68
N VAL A 107 17.92 11.08 -17.84
CA VAL A 107 16.49 11.15 -18.16
C VAL A 107 15.91 9.75 -17.96
N LEU A 108 14.88 9.63 -17.12
CA LEU A 108 14.17 8.38 -16.86
C LEU A 108 12.75 8.46 -17.45
N PRO A 109 12.35 7.58 -18.38
CA PRO A 109 10.94 7.40 -18.70
C PRO A 109 10.20 6.82 -17.50
N LEU A 110 9.15 7.52 -17.07
CA LEU A 110 8.21 7.03 -16.05
C LEU A 110 7.03 6.30 -16.70
N LEU A 111 6.58 6.83 -17.84
CA LEU A 111 5.55 6.25 -18.68
C LEU A 111 5.93 6.52 -20.12
N GLU A 112 5.96 5.46 -20.91
CA GLU A 112 6.10 5.54 -22.35
C GLU A 112 4.69 5.46 -22.96
N PRO A 113 4.41 6.16 -24.07
CA PRO A 113 3.13 6.03 -24.75
C PRO A 113 3.06 4.65 -25.44
N ASP A 114 1.89 4.01 -25.43
CA ASP A 114 1.74 2.65 -25.96
C ASP A 114 2.08 2.60 -27.46
N GLU A 115 3.06 1.76 -27.83
CA GLU A 115 3.45 1.56 -29.23
C GLU A 115 2.26 1.03 -30.05
N GLY A 116 1.89 1.78 -31.10
CA GLY A 116 0.77 1.42 -31.97
C GLY A 116 -0.63 1.78 -31.44
N SER A 117 -0.75 2.49 -30.30
CA SER A 117 -2.05 3.01 -29.86
C SER A 117 -2.66 3.93 -30.91
N SER A 118 -3.91 3.65 -31.28
CA SER A 118 -4.71 4.44 -32.23
C SER A 118 -5.43 5.63 -31.56
N PHE A 119 -5.33 5.77 -30.24
CA PHE A 119 -5.96 6.84 -29.47
C PHE A 119 -4.93 7.74 -28.79
N PRO A 120 -5.15 9.07 -28.74
CA PRO A 120 -4.22 10.02 -28.15
C PRO A 120 -4.22 9.91 -26.62
N GLN A 121 -3.22 9.21 -26.08
CA GLN A 121 -3.04 9.08 -24.64
C GLN A 121 -2.42 10.35 -24.07
N CYS A 122 -3.18 11.07 -23.25
CA CYS A 122 -2.68 12.20 -22.49
C CYS A 122 -2.29 11.77 -21.08
N VAL A 123 -1.06 12.06 -20.69
CA VAL A 123 -0.55 11.87 -19.33
C VAL A 123 -0.48 13.23 -18.62
N GLY A 124 -0.84 13.28 -17.35
CA GLY A 124 -0.67 14.45 -16.49
C GLY A 124 -0.24 14.03 -15.08
N VAL A 125 0.38 14.95 -14.34
CA VAL A 125 0.72 14.74 -12.92
C VAL A 125 -0.05 15.73 -12.05
N PRO A 126 -1.34 15.48 -11.73
CA PRO A 126 -2.15 16.43 -10.95
C PRO A 126 -1.60 16.72 -9.55
N ALA A 127 -0.86 15.79 -8.93
CA ALA A 127 -0.27 15.98 -7.61
C ALA A 127 1.07 15.25 -7.46
N ALA A 128 2.00 15.86 -6.72
CA ALA A 128 3.29 15.27 -6.37
C ALA A 128 3.64 15.61 -4.92
N MET A 129 4.37 14.72 -4.25
CA MET A 129 4.81 14.88 -2.86
C MET A 129 6.20 14.29 -2.65
N VAL A 130 7.08 15.07 -2.02
CA VAL A 130 8.40 14.59 -1.57
C VAL A 130 8.26 13.95 -0.18
N LEU A 131 8.86 12.77 -0.01
CA LEU A 131 8.98 12.06 1.26
C LEU A 131 10.46 11.80 1.55
N GLN A 132 10.90 11.95 2.80
CA GLN A 132 12.27 11.60 3.22
C GLN A 132 12.24 10.39 4.16
N GLN A 133 13.09 9.39 3.95
CA GLN A 133 13.22 8.22 4.82
C GLN A 133 14.71 7.96 5.09
N GLY A 134 15.18 8.27 6.30
CA GLY A 134 16.61 8.29 6.60
C GLY A 134 17.34 9.33 5.74
N SER A 135 18.39 8.92 5.04
CA SER A 135 19.09 9.73 4.03
C SER A 135 18.48 9.62 2.63
N GLU A 136 17.48 8.76 2.42
CA GLU A 136 16.85 8.54 1.12
C GLU A 136 15.68 9.50 0.90
N ARG A 137 15.55 9.94 -0.34
CA ARG A 137 14.49 10.85 -0.77
C ARG A 137 13.61 10.15 -1.78
N PHE A 138 12.31 10.25 -1.59
CA PHE A 138 11.30 9.65 -2.44
C PHE A 138 10.38 10.73 -3.02
N LEU A 139 9.94 10.52 -4.25
CA LEU A 139 8.95 11.35 -4.92
C LEU A 139 7.73 10.47 -5.21
N LEU A 140 6.64 10.74 -4.49
CA LEU A 140 5.33 10.13 -4.72
C LEU A 140 4.57 10.98 -5.73
N LEU A 141 4.21 10.40 -6.87
CA LEU A 141 3.52 11.07 -7.97
C LEU A 141 2.15 10.45 -8.16
N ARG A 142 1.11 11.29 -8.23
CA ARG A 142 -0.16 10.87 -8.81
C ARG A 142 -0.16 11.18 -10.29
N ILE A 143 -0.20 10.14 -11.10
CA ILE A 143 -0.36 10.24 -12.54
C ILE A 143 -1.84 10.08 -12.90
N GLN A 144 -2.32 10.95 -13.77
CA GLN A 144 -3.56 10.77 -14.50
C GLN A 144 -3.21 10.33 -15.93
N GLN A 145 -3.65 9.15 -16.33
CA GLN A 145 -3.69 8.77 -17.75
C GLN A 145 -5.12 9.01 -18.26
N GLN A 146 -5.21 9.48 -19.50
CA GLN A 146 -6.47 9.80 -20.15
C GLN A 146 -6.43 9.27 -21.59
N ASP A 147 -7.14 8.16 -21.81
CA ASP A 147 -7.21 7.47 -23.11
C ASP A 147 -8.33 8.07 -24.01
N THR A 148 -9.41 8.55 -23.40
CA THR A 148 -10.53 9.23 -24.09
C THR A 148 -10.97 10.48 -23.31
N ARG A 149 -12.04 11.18 -23.72
CA ARG A 149 -12.55 12.33 -22.95
C ARG A 149 -13.14 11.88 -21.61
N GLU A 150 -13.76 10.71 -21.61
CA GLU A 150 -14.50 10.07 -20.53
C GLU A 150 -13.62 9.13 -19.70
N ASP A 151 -12.71 8.39 -20.33
CA ASP A 151 -11.86 7.38 -19.70
C ASP A 151 -10.61 8.02 -19.09
N ARG A 152 -10.55 8.00 -17.75
CA ARG A 152 -9.44 8.51 -16.96
C ARG A 152 -9.08 7.53 -15.87
N SER A 153 -7.82 7.16 -15.79
CA SER A 153 -7.26 6.38 -14.68
C SER A 153 -6.34 7.25 -13.85
N LEU A 154 -6.28 6.96 -12.54
CA LEU A 154 -5.35 7.58 -11.60
C LEU A 154 -4.47 6.47 -11.04
N ASN A 155 -3.16 6.63 -11.19
CA ASN A 155 -2.13 5.68 -10.74
C ASN A 155 -1.11 6.44 -9.88
N ASP A 156 -0.72 5.87 -8.75
CA ASP A 156 0.29 6.47 -7.87
C ASP A 156 1.63 5.75 -8.06
N LEU A 157 2.66 6.47 -8.52
CA LEU A 157 4.03 5.95 -8.66
C LEU A 157 4.93 6.48 -7.55
N LEU A 158 5.84 5.63 -7.06
CA LEU A 158 6.87 5.99 -6.11
C LEU A 158 8.25 5.89 -6.75
N LEU A 159 9.00 7.00 -6.72
CA LEU A 159 10.37 7.07 -7.19
C LEU A 159 11.32 7.24 -6.01
N LEU A 160 12.41 6.49 -5.98
CA LEU A 160 13.55 6.70 -5.08
C LEU A 160 14.60 7.55 -5.81
N GLU A 161 15.00 8.68 -5.22
CA GLU A 161 16.15 9.48 -5.66
C GLU A 161 17.39 9.05 -4.89
N ARG A 162 18.29 8.29 -5.55
CA ARG A 162 19.56 7.84 -4.97
C ARG A 162 20.73 8.43 -5.78
N GLY A 163 21.57 9.25 -5.14
CA GLY A 163 22.72 9.89 -5.81
C GLY A 163 22.36 10.86 -6.94
N GLY A 164 21.16 11.43 -6.91
CA GLY A 164 20.61 12.30 -7.96
C GLY A 164 20.06 11.53 -9.17
N VAL A 165 19.85 10.22 -9.06
CA VAL A 165 19.23 9.38 -10.08
C VAL A 165 17.87 8.89 -9.55
N PRO A 166 16.74 9.16 -10.23
CA PRO A 166 15.46 8.58 -9.90
C PRO A 166 15.42 7.09 -10.28
N GLN A 167 14.74 6.28 -9.49
CA GLN A 167 14.52 4.84 -9.72
C GLN A 167 13.06 4.50 -9.34
N LEU A 168 12.35 3.79 -10.21
CA LEU A 168 10.97 3.35 -9.94
C LEU A 168 10.93 2.25 -8.86
N ARG A 169 9.90 2.25 -8.01
CA ARG A 169 9.73 1.33 -6.87
C ARG A 169 8.36 0.66 -6.87
N ASP A 170 8.18 -0.31 -7.77
CA ASP A 170 6.93 -1.09 -7.92
C ASP A 170 6.66 -2.05 -6.74
N ASP A 171 7.71 -2.42 -6.00
CA ASP A 171 7.65 -3.30 -4.83
C ASP A 171 6.82 -2.71 -3.67
N LEU A 172 6.65 -1.38 -3.64
CA LEU A 172 5.91 -0.66 -2.61
C LEU A 172 4.47 -0.28 -3.02
N ALA A 173 4.04 -0.53 -4.26
CA ALA A 173 2.76 -0.02 -4.79
C ALA A 173 1.66 -1.09 -4.95
N THR A 174 1.99 -2.38 -5.00
CA THR A 174 1.29 -3.30 -5.93
C THR A 174 0.12 -4.13 -5.42
N THR A 175 -0.15 -4.25 -4.10
CA THR A 175 -1.28 -5.11 -3.61
C THR A 175 -2.04 -4.63 -2.37
N SER A 176 -1.66 -3.52 -1.73
CA SER A 176 -2.38 -3.01 -0.53
C SER A 176 -2.33 -1.48 -0.38
N ALA A 177 -1.94 -0.76 -1.43
CA ALA A 177 -2.01 0.69 -1.44
C ALA A 177 -3.47 1.17 -1.32
N PRO A 178 -3.74 2.36 -0.75
CA PRO A 178 -5.05 2.95 -0.83
C PRO A 178 -5.45 3.15 -2.29
N ASP A 179 -6.72 2.90 -2.60
CA ASP A 179 -7.31 3.22 -3.90
C ASP A 179 -6.99 4.67 -4.33
N SER A 180 -6.73 4.88 -5.61
CA SER A 180 -6.31 6.17 -6.18
C SER A 180 -7.35 7.29 -6.01
N SER A 181 -8.60 6.96 -5.65
CA SER A 181 -9.60 7.93 -5.17
C SER A 181 -9.22 8.64 -3.86
N LYS A 182 -8.29 8.09 -3.06
CA LYS A 182 -7.83 8.70 -1.80
C LYS A 182 -6.86 9.84 -2.07
N PRO A 183 -6.83 10.91 -1.25
CA PRO A 183 -5.88 12.01 -1.44
C PRO A 183 -4.43 11.51 -1.30
N LEU A 184 -3.51 12.13 -2.04
CA LEU A 184 -2.09 11.73 -2.07
C LEU A 184 -1.43 11.73 -0.67
N THR A 185 -1.89 12.61 0.23
CA THR A 185 -1.49 12.66 1.65
C THR A 185 -1.82 11.36 2.40
N GLN A 186 -2.92 10.69 2.07
CA GLN A 186 -3.30 9.40 2.66
C GLN A 186 -2.44 8.25 2.14
N VAL A 187 -2.07 8.30 0.85
CA VAL A 187 -1.14 7.34 0.22
C VAL A 187 0.26 7.48 0.83
N ALA A 188 0.72 8.72 1.02
CA ALA A 188 1.95 9.01 1.76
C ALA A 188 1.88 8.52 3.22
N ALA A 189 0.77 8.73 3.93
CA ALA A 189 0.59 8.22 5.30
C ALA A 189 0.61 6.68 5.35
N TRP A 190 0.08 6.01 4.32
CA TRP A 190 0.17 4.56 4.18
C TRP A 190 1.62 4.09 3.94
N LEU A 191 2.37 4.75 3.05
CA LEU A 191 3.80 4.47 2.84
C LEU A 191 4.61 4.64 4.14
N ARG A 192 4.35 5.71 4.92
CA ARG A 192 4.96 5.87 6.25
C ARG A 192 4.64 4.72 7.20
N ALA A 193 3.40 4.28 7.23
CA ALA A 193 3.00 3.15 8.05
C ALA A 193 3.74 1.87 7.64
N ARG A 194 3.90 1.61 6.33
CA ARG A 194 4.68 0.49 5.80
C ARG A 194 6.16 0.58 6.18
N TRP A 195 6.80 1.74 6.09
CA TRP A 195 8.18 1.93 6.53
C TRP A 195 8.35 1.79 8.05
N ALA A 196 7.39 2.24 8.86
CA ALA A 196 7.39 2.01 10.30
C ALA A 196 7.30 0.51 10.63
N LEU A 197 6.40 -0.22 9.97
CA LEU A 197 6.31 -1.69 10.09
C LEU A 197 7.61 -2.39 9.67
N GLN A 198 8.27 -1.96 8.59
CA GLN A 198 9.56 -2.53 8.18
C GLN A 198 10.65 -2.25 9.20
N THR A 199 10.75 -1.02 9.69
CA THR A 199 11.72 -0.62 10.73
C THR A 199 11.53 -1.45 12.00
N ASP A 200 10.28 -1.72 12.38
CA ASP A 200 9.94 -2.59 13.51
C ASP A 200 10.32 -4.06 13.24
N ALA A 201 10.15 -4.54 12.00
CA ALA A 201 10.55 -5.89 11.58
C ALA A 201 12.06 -6.08 11.62
N ASP A 202 12.83 -5.09 11.16
CA ASP A 202 14.30 -5.07 11.21
C ASP A 202 14.81 -5.08 12.67
N GLN A 203 14.00 -4.60 13.62
CA GLN A 203 14.24 -4.67 15.07
C GLN A 203 13.70 -5.97 15.72
N GLY A 204 13.24 -6.94 14.94
CA GLY A 204 12.77 -8.24 15.41
C GLY A 204 11.33 -8.28 15.93
N ALA A 205 10.53 -7.22 15.75
CA ALA A 205 9.09 -7.29 15.96
C ALA A 205 8.38 -7.94 14.76
N ARG A 206 7.17 -8.46 14.97
CA ARG A 206 6.29 -8.98 13.92
C ARG A 206 5.30 -7.88 13.49
N PRO A 207 5.34 -7.37 12.25
CA PRO A 207 4.33 -6.44 11.74
C PRO A 207 2.91 -7.01 11.81
N LEU A 208 1.93 -6.14 12.11
CA LEU A 208 0.49 -6.42 12.04
C LEU A 208 -0.18 -5.44 11.05
N PRO A 209 0.04 -5.59 9.73
CA PRO A 209 -0.51 -4.69 8.71
C PRO A 209 -2.04 -4.63 8.72
N GLU A 210 -2.73 -5.70 9.10
CA GLU A 210 -4.19 -5.78 9.26
C GLU A 210 -4.74 -4.89 10.38
N HIS A 211 -3.87 -4.47 11.31
CA HIS A 211 -4.19 -3.57 12.42
C HIS A 211 -3.62 -2.16 12.22
N THR A 212 -3.00 -1.91 11.07
CA THR A 212 -2.45 -0.60 10.68
C THR A 212 -3.53 0.23 10.00
N VAL A 213 -3.69 1.49 10.40
CA VAL A 213 -4.78 2.37 9.92
C VAL A 213 -4.25 3.74 9.52
N THR A 214 -4.78 4.29 8.42
CA THR A 214 -4.48 5.63 7.94
C THR A 214 -5.70 6.54 7.97
N THR A 215 -5.42 7.83 8.18
CA THR A 215 -6.32 8.96 7.96
C THR A 215 -5.72 9.82 6.84
N PRO A 216 -6.44 10.84 6.31
CA PRO A 216 -5.86 11.71 5.29
C PRO A 216 -4.59 12.46 5.69
N SER A 217 -4.29 12.63 6.98
CA SER A 217 -3.12 13.38 7.49
C SER A 217 -2.18 12.60 8.42
N ALA A 218 -2.50 11.36 8.80
CA ALA A 218 -1.71 10.60 9.77
C ALA A 218 -1.89 9.08 9.64
N TYR A 219 -1.00 8.32 10.27
CA TYR A 219 -1.06 6.87 10.36
C TYR A 219 -0.87 6.37 11.79
N LEU A 220 -1.33 5.14 12.04
CA LEU A 220 -0.97 4.30 13.16
C LEU A 220 -0.56 2.93 12.62
N ALA A 221 0.73 2.61 12.73
CA ALA A 221 1.30 1.29 12.47
C ALA A 221 1.36 0.48 13.77
N VAL A 222 1.19 -0.84 13.65
CA VAL A 222 1.12 -1.75 14.80
C VAL A 222 1.98 -2.98 14.58
N SER A 223 2.82 -3.32 15.55
CA SER A 223 3.76 -4.45 15.51
C SER A 223 3.73 -5.20 16.84
N GLN A 224 3.95 -6.51 16.84
CA GLN A 224 4.07 -7.32 18.06
C GLN A 224 5.54 -7.62 18.36
N LYS A 225 6.04 -7.15 19.49
CA LYS A 225 7.41 -7.44 19.96
C LYS A 225 7.51 -8.85 20.53
N PRO A 226 8.71 -9.47 20.48
CA PRO A 226 9.03 -10.64 21.30
C PRO A 226 8.70 -10.37 22.77
N GLY A 227 8.15 -11.35 23.48
CA GLY A 227 7.76 -11.22 24.89
C GLY A 227 6.33 -10.71 25.15
N GLY A 228 5.43 -10.71 24.17
CA GLY A 228 4.00 -10.47 24.42
C GLY A 228 3.63 -9.01 24.66
N SER A 229 4.21 -8.10 23.87
CA SER A 229 3.88 -6.67 23.88
C SER A 229 3.62 -6.15 22.47
N CYS A 230 2.73 -5.19 22.34
CA CYS A 230 2.44 -4.50 21.08
C CYS A 230 3.13 -3.14 21.08
N GLN A 231 3.82 -2.83 19.99
CA GLN A 231 4.30 -1.49 19.68
C GLN A 231 3.28 -0.77 18.78
N PHE A 232 3.03 0.49 19.11
CA PHE A 232 2.15 1.40 18.40
C PHE A 232 2.98 2.60 17.94
N SER A 233 3.14 2.72 16.63
CA SER A 233 3.97 3.74 15.97
C SER A 233 3.05 4.67 15.18
N ALA A 234 2.83 5.90 15.65
CA ALA A 234 1.93 6.87 15.03
C ALA A 234 2.68 8.11 14.52
N GLY A 235 2.25 8.66 13.39
CA GLY A 235 2.93 9.80 12.78
C GLY A 235 2.18 10.42 11.61
N THR A 236 2.85 11.33 10.91
CA THR A 236 2.33 12.10 9.77
C THR A 236 3.18 11.87 8.51
N PRO A 237 2.65 12.07 7.29
CA PRO A 237 3.38 11.80 6.05
C PRO A 237 4.63 12.68 5.86
N ASP A 238 4.59 13.92 6.35
CA ASP A 238 5.67 14.92 6.23
C ASP A 238 6.94 14.56 7.03
N ARG A 239 6.87 13.65 8.00
CA ARG A 239 8.00 13.33 8.89
C ARG A 239 8.61 11.95 8.63
N PRO A 240 9.95 11.81 8.66
CA PRO A 240 10.62 10.52 8.48
C PRO A 240 10.40 9.56 9.65
N ALA A 241 10.44 10.08 10.88
CA ALA A 241 10.25 9.29 12.11
C ALA A 241 8.80 9.37 12.61
N PRO A 242 8.29 8.33 13.29
CA PRO A 242 7.04 8.40 14.05
C PRO A 242 7.06 9.56 15.06
N LEU A 243 5.91 10.20 15.23
CA LEU A 243 5.69 11.22 16.26
C LEU A 243 5.41 10.64 17.64
N LEU A 244 4.96 9.39 17.69
CA LEU A 244 4.72 8.61 18.90
C LEU A 244 5.16 7.17 18.63
N GLN A 245 5.88 6.58 19.57
CA GLN A 245 6.21 5.16 19.58
C GLN A 245 6.08 4.66 21.02
N VAL A 246 5.03 3.88 21.30
CA VAL A 246 4.75 3.35 22.64
C VAL A 246 4.59 1.84 22.59
N THR A 247 4.88 1.17 23.72
CA THR A 247 4.74 -0.28 23.85
C THR A 247 3.81 -0.60 25.01
N HIS A 248 2.79 -1.43 24.77
CA HIS A 248 1.84 -1.90 25.78
C HIS A 248 1.86 -3.44 25.84
N PRO A 249 1.68 -4.07 27.01
CA PRO A 249 1.45 -5.51 27.10
C PRO A 249 0.26 -5.93 26.21
N CYS A 250 0.44 -6.95 25.37
CA CYS A 250 -0.64 -7.45 24.53
C CYS A 250 -0.45 -8.94 24.20
N GLU A 251 -1.52 -9.72 24.37
CA GLU A 251 -1.60 -11.07 23.78
C GLU A 251 -1.93 -10.96 22.28
N ARG A 252 -2.91 -10.11 21.95
CA ARG A 252 -3.34 -9.80 20.58
C ARG A 252 -4.02 -8.43 20.49
N VAL A 253 -3.94 -7.82 19.32
CA VAL A 253 -4.88 -6.77 18.92
C VAL A 253 -6.14 -7.45 18.40
N ALA A 254 -7.32 -6.97 18.81
CA ALA A 254 -8.59 -7.47 18.31
C ALA A 254 -9.05 -6.65 17.10
N ALA A 255 -8.87 -5.32 17.13
CA ALA A 255 -9.17 -4.42 16.04
C ALA A 255 -8.55 -3.03 16.23
N THR A 256 -8.36 -2.31 15.13
CA THR A 256 -7.96 -0.90 15.12
C THR A 256 -8.94 -0.10 14.26
N SER A 257 -9.19 1.17 14.61
CA SER A 257 -9.87 2.10 13.70
C SER A 257 -9.37 3.53 13.91
N GLY A 258 -9.61 4.39 12.93
CA GLY A 258 -9.25 5.79 12.97
C GLY A 258 -10.24 6.67 12.23
N PHE A 259 -10.21 7.96 12.53
CA PHE A 259 -10.97 9.01 11.87
C PHE A 259 -10.23 10.36 12.02
N GLN A 260 -10.55 11.32 11.16
CA GLN A 260 -10.03 12.68 11.27
C GLN A 260 -11.15 13.62 11.73
N GLN A 261 -10.82 14.53 12.64
CA GLN A 261 -11.70 15.57 13.15
C GLN A 261 -10.99 16.92 13.04
N GLY A 262 -11.27 17.68 11.97
CA GLY A 262 -10.54 18.89 11.66
C GLY A 262 -9.06 18.59 11.37
N ALA A 263 -8.15 19.22 12.13
CA ALA A 263 -6.71 18.99 12.02
C ALA A 263 -6.18 17.80 12.83
N GLU A 264 -7.02 17.16 13.66
CA GLU A 264 -6.62 16.05 14.53
C GLU A 264 -6.99 14.69 13.89
N SER A 265 -6.03 13.77 13.86
CA SER A 265 -6.27 12.37 13.50
C SER A 265 -6.34 11.52 14.75
N TRP A 266 -7.50 10.92 14.98
CA TRP A 266 -7.83 10.11 16.15
C TRP A 266 -7.81 8.63 15.79
N PHE A 267 -7.15 7.83 16.62
CA PHE A 267 -7.06 6.38 16.49
C PHE A 267 -7.51 5.70 17.78
N VAL A 268 -8.17 4.56 17.64
CA VAL A 268 -8.56 3.70 18.76
C VAL A 268 -8.21 2.26 18.44
N VAL A 269 -7.56 1.61 19.40
CA VAL A 269 -7.19 0.20 19.35
C VAL A 269 -8.00 -0.53 20.41
N LEU A 270 -8.52 -1.69 20.04
CA LEU A 270 -9.12 -2.65 20.94
C LEU A 270 -8.16 -3.83 21.09
N LEU A 271 -7.59 -4.01 22.28
CA LEU A 271 -6.80 -5.19 22.62
C LEU A 271 -7.72 -6.36 23.00
N GLY A 272 -7.34 -7.58 22.64
CA GLY A 272 -8.07 -8.78 23.02
C GLY A 272 -7.63 -9.27 24.40
N GLY A 273 -8.59 -9.45 25.32
CA GLY A 273 -8.37 -10.19 26.57
C GLY A 273 -8.18 -11.69 26.30
N GLY A 274 -7.37 -12.33 27.13
CA GLY A 274 -6.85 -13.68 26.91
C GLY A 274 -7.85 -14.82 27.03
N THR A 275 -7.46 -15.96 26.45
CA THR A 275 -8.30 -17.16 26.22
C THR A 275 -8.52 -18.06 27.44
N GLY A 276 -8.50 -17.50 28.66
CA GLY A 276 -8.78 -18.24 29.88
C GLY A 276 -10.24 -18.69 29.97
N VAL A 277 -10.50 -19.99 30.08
CA VAL A 277 -11.84 -20.53 30.33
C VAL A 277 -12.39 -19.94 31.64
N GLY A 278 -13.48 -19.17 31.55
CA GLY A 278 -14.07 -18.43 32.68
C GLY A 278 -13.64 -16.95 32.77
N SER A 279 -12.62 -16.53 32.02
CA SER A 279 -12.28 -15.11 31.84
C SER A 279 -13.09 -14.53 30.69
N VAL A 280 -14.15 -13.78 31.00
CA VAL A 280 -14.78 -12.89 30.00
C VAL A 280 -13.77 -11.78 29.69
N GLY A 281 -12.96 -12.02 28.66
CA GLY A 281 -11.82 -11.17 28.29
C GLY A 281 -12.26 -9.75 27.98
N ARG A 282 -12.21 -8.87 28.98
CA ARG A 282 -12.55 -7.46 28.85
C ARG A 282 -11.59 -6.83 27.85
N GLY A 283 -12.10 -6.47 26.68
CA GLY A 283 -11.29 -5.74 25.69
C GLY A 283 -10.80 -4.43 26.30
N GLN A 284 -9.52 -4.12 26.12
CA GLN A 284 -8.92 -2.88 26.60
C GLN A 284 -8.87 -1.87 25.46
N ALA A 285 -9.30 -0.62 25.72
CA ALA A 285 -9.09 0.48 24.79
C ALA A 285 -7.68 1.08 24.95
N LEU A 286 -7.04 1.40 23.83
CA LEU A 286 -6.00 2.43 23.77
C LEU A 286 -6.48 3.51 22.80
N VAL A 287 -6.21 4.78 23.12
CA VAL A 287 -6.60 5.94 22.30
C VAL A 287 -5.37 6.78 22.00
N PHE A 288 -5.17 7.10 20.73
CA PHE A 288 -4.07 7.93 20.26
C PHE A 288 -4.64 9.10 19.44
N VAL A 289 -3.97 10.25 19.51
CA VAL A 289 -4.23 11.38 18.63
C VAL A 289 -2.92 11.91 18.06
N VAL A 290 -2.95 12.26 16.78
CA VAL A 290 -1.87 12.91 16.05
C VAL A 290 -2.38 14.24 15.53
N ASP A 291 -1.71 15.33 15.90
CA ASP A 291 -2.03 16.69 15.47
C ASP A 291 -0.74 17.54 15.30
N ALA A 292 -0.90 18.84 15.09
CA ALA A 292 0.21 19.78 14.95
C ALA A 292 1.16 19.86 16.18
N LYS A 293 0.76 19.35 17.35
CA LYS A 293 1.60 19.28 18.56
C LYS A 293 2.38 17.95 18.66
N GLY A 294 2.11 17.00 17.77
CA GLY A 294 2.74 15.68 17.75
C GLY A 294 1.74 14.54 17.93
N GLY A 295 2.27 13.34 18.16
CA GLY A 295 1.49 12.15 18.51
C GLY A 295 1.46 11.98 20.02
N ARG A 296 0.30 11.66 20.59
CA ARG A 296 0.13 11.43 22.03
C ARG A 296 -0.92 10.36 22.32
N GLU A 297 -0.69 9.59 23.38
CA GLU A 297 -1.72 8.72 23.96
C GLU A 297 -2.73 9.56 24.76
N GLN A 298 -3.95 9.03 24.92
CA GLN A 298 -5.05 9.68 25.63
C GLN A 298 -5.63 8.72 26.68
N PRO A 299 -4.91 8.46 27.78
CA PRO A 299 -5.28 7.44 28.77
C PRO A 299 -6.60 7.77 29.49
N GLU A 300 -6.91 9.05 29.71
CA GLU A 300 -8.19 9.49 30.28
C GLU A 300 -9.38 9.09 29.39
N LEU A 301 -9.29 9.34 28.08
CA LEU A 301 -10.31 8.95 27.12
C LEU A 301 -10.39 7.42 26.96
N ALA A 302 -9.25 6.72 27.03
CA ALA A 302 -9.24 5.26 27.03
C ALA A 302 -9.98 4.69 28.26
N ALA A 303 -9.77 5.27 29.44
CA ALA A 303 -10.47 4.89 30.68
C ALA A 303 -11.98 5.20 30.62
N GLU A 304 -12.38 6.38 30.12
CA GLU A 304 -13.80 6.72 29.89
C GLU A 304 -14.48 5.73 28.92
N LEU A 305 -13.75 5.25 27.91
CA LEU A 305 -14.24 4.35 26.88
C LEU A 305 -14.13 2.86 27.24
N GLN A 306 -13.51 2.53 28.37
CA GLN A 306 -13.30 1.14 28.80
C GLN A 306 -14.60 0.31 28.93
N PRO A 307 -15.76 0.87 29.34
CA PRO A 307 -17.04 0.15 29.30
C PRO A 307 -17.47 -0.23 27.86
N LYS A 308 -17.11 0.57 26.86
CA LYS A 308 -17.36 0.27 25.43
C LYS A 308 -16.34 -0.71 24.85
N ALA A 309 -15.09 -0.68 25.32
CA ALA A 309 -14.10 -1.67 24.96
C ALA A 309 -14.47 -3.08 25.46
N ALA A 310 -15.12 -3.17 26.63
CA ALA A 310 -15.65 -4.42 27.17
C ALA A 310 -16.77 -5.06 26.30
N GLU A 311 -17.41 -4.32 25.40
CA GLU A 311 -18.37 -4.88 24.42
C GLU A 311 -17.67 -5.68 23.30
N GLY A 312 -16.33 -5.62 23.20
CA GLY A 312 -15.53 -6.37 22.23
C GLY A 312 -15.69 -5.91 20.77
N LYS A 313 -16.28 -4.74 20.53
CA LYS A 313 -16.62 -4.23 19.18
C LYS A 313 -15.99 -2.88 18.90
N ILE A 314 -15.20 -2.81 17.83
CA ILE A 314 -14.46 -1.59 17.45
C ILE A 314 -15.36 -0.44 16.96
N LEU A 315 -16.46 -0.73 16.28
CA LEU A 315 -17.31 0.31 15.70
C LEU A 315 -18.07 1.12 16.76
N PRO A 316 -18.76 0.53 17.77
CA PRO A 316 -19.33 1.27 18.90
C PRO A 316 -18.27 2.06 19.69
N LEU A 317 -17.09 1.48 19.89
CA LEU A 317 -15.96 2.12 20.57
C LEU A 317 -15.48 3.38 19.82
N ARG A 318 -15.26 3.28 18.50
CA ARG A 318 -14.95 4.43 17.63
C ARG A 318 -16.05 5.49 17.65
N GLN A 319 -17.32 5.09 17.57
CA GLN A 319 -18.44 6.03 17.59
C GLN A 319 -18.55 6.76 18.93
N ALA A 320 -18.24 6.10 20.05
CA ALA A 320 -18.18 6.72 21.36
C ALA A 320 -17.02 7.73 21.46
N LEU A 321 -15.82 7.38 20.99
CA LEU A 321 -14.69 8.31 20.90
C LEU A 321 -15.04 9.52 20.03
N GLN A 322 -15.60 9.30 18.84
CA GLN A 322 -15.99 10.38 17.93
C GLN A 322 -16.98 11.34 18.58
N LYS A 323 -18.06 10.83 19.19
CA LYS A 323 -19.04 11.64 19.94
C LYS A 323 -18.39 12.44 21.07
N ARG A 324 -17.38 11.88 21.74
CA ARG A 324 -16.68 12.52 22.87
C ARG A 324 -15.79 13.68 22.42
N VAL A 325 -15.08 13.54 21.30
CA VAL A 325 -14.18 14.59 20.76
C VAL A 325 -14.91 15.63 19.90
N THR A 326 -16.07 15.31 19.32
CA THR A 326 -16.92 16.29 18.61
C THR A 326 -17.77 17.16 19.53
N LYS A 327 -17.95 16.78 20.80
CA LYS A 327 -18.80 17.55 21.72
C LYS A 327 -18.09 18.88 22.02
N PRO A 328 -18.73 20.04 21.83
CA PRO A 328 -18.13 21.33 22.18
C PRO A 328 -17.78 21.33 23.68
N LYS A 329 -16.60 21.86 24.00
CA LYS A 329 -16.23 22.15 25.39
C LYS A 329 -17.11 23.29 25.90
N SER A 330 -18.13 22.92 26.67
CA SER A 330 -18.97 23.81 27.49
C SER A 330 -18.19 24.33 28.68
#